data_AF-A0AAE0FJT5-F1
#
_entry.id   AF-A0AAE0FJT5-F1
#
_cell.length_a   1.000
_cell.length_b   1.000
_cell.length_c   1.000
_cell.angle_alpha   90.00
_cell.angle_beta   90.00
_cell.angle_gamma   90.00
#
_symmetry.space_group_name_H-M   'P 1'
#
loop_
_entity.id
_entity.type
_entity.pdbx_description
1 polymer ?
#
loop_
_entity_poly.entity_id
_entity_poly.type
_entity_poly.pdbx_seq_one_letter_code
_entity_poly.pdbx_strand_id
1 'polypeptide(L)'
;MLLHSVAPFVRAGHTVYSVDYPLAPEQPFPCALVSLLQALAFLHKRYGVSRLVLLGDSAGGNLVTMAAAVVSNPHLLSELTSYSEAKSIASAQFPQISKCISAYGLLDRHSGLTRSGVNGWFCSVGCKFIYECYRSRAVPAPLGNRFTLCDLLDAGEIENFPELFLLAGTADPIYESSVVASASLHKYQLPHVFKSYPSTHGFLGFPRDWFPCSIPQSDNGFPRACVDAIQDVLSFLRSEKVPEITNAKLYDISLISRIYGAFEMNLLTGGSLALCWLFFGRWGVAMLYVWLLVVTLSGASVFVLSHRKLPQHGIYSRNYWKTIYPYLHREWFGAPELQSAANF
;
A
#
# COMPACT_ATOMS: atom_id res chain seq x y z
N MET A 1 -0.93 12.90 -2.73
CA MET A 1 -1.24 12.11 -1.51
C MET A 1 -0.10 12.30 -0.51
N LEU A 2 -0.33 12.04 0.79
CA LEU A 2 0.63 11.98 1.92
C LEU A 2 1.12 13.27 2.62
N LEU A 3 0.49 14.45 2.48
CA LEU A 3 1.02 15.63 3.21
C LEU A 3 0.93 15.50 4.75
N HIS A 4 -0.04 14.75 5.27
CA HIS A 4 -0.28 14.64 6.71
C HIS A 4 0.61 13.58 7.41
N SER A 5 0.93 12.47 6.73
CA SER A 5 1.82 11.42 7.27
C SER A 5 3.29 11.81 7.27
N VAL A 6 3.72 12.73 6.40
CA VAL A 6 5.12 13.18 6.35
C VAL A 6 5.43 14.35 7.28
N ALA A 7 4.44 15.16 7.63
CA ALA A 7 4.63 16.37 8.44
C ALA A 7 5.31 16.10 9.79
N PRO A 8 5.00 15.00 10.54
CA PRO A 8 5.71 14.69 11.76
C PRO A 8 7.22 14.47 11.57
N PHE A 9 7.65 13.85 10.47
CA PHE A 9 9.07 13.62 10.19
C PHE A 9 9.81 14.90 9.86
N VAL A 10 9.18 15.79 9.08
CA VAL A 10 9.74 17.12 8.78
C VAL A 10 9.87 17.95 10.06
N ARG A 11 8.84 17.91 10.93
CA ARG A 11 8.87 18.61 12.24
C ARG A 11 9.92 18.03 13.19
N ALA A 12 10.24 16.75 13.06
CA ALA A 12 11.33 16.10 13.79
C ALA A 12 12.73 16.41 13.19
N GLY A 13 12.81 17.23 12.13
CA GLY A 13 14.07 17.67 11.54
C GLY A 13 14.59 16.78 10.41
N HIS A 14 13.79 15.83 9.91
CA HIS A 14 14.18 15.01 8.77
C HIS A 14 13.89 15.71 7.44
N THR A 15 14.84 15.62 6.51
CA THR A 15 14.59 15.91 5.09
C THR A 15 13.81 14.75 4.49
N VAL A 16 12.62 15.02 3.96
CA VAL A 16 11.75 14.01 3.36
C VAL A 16 11.73 14.18 1.84
N TYR A 17 12.07 13.10 1.12
CA TYR A 17 11.95 13.01 -0.33
C TYR A 17 10.74 12.14 -0.68
N SER A 18 9.72 12.74 -1.29
CA SER A 18 8.55 12.00 -1.78
C SER A 18 8.72 11.67 -3.25
N VAL A 19 8.52 10.41 -3.63
CA VAL A 19 8.68 9.93 -5.01
C VAL A 19 7.30 9.72 -5.65
N ASP A 20 7.02 10.43 -6.75
CA ASP A 20 5.81 10.21 -7.57
C ASP A 20 6.10 9.10 -8.59
N TYR A 21 6.07 7.85 -8.11
CA TYR A 21 6.42 6.68 -8.92
C TYR A 21 5.29 6.29 -9.89
N PRO A 22 5.60 5.60 -11.00
CA PRO A 22 4.59 5.18 -11.96
C PRO A 22 3.56 4.20 -11.39
N LEU A 23 2.31 4.34 -11.86
CA LEU A 23 1.18 3.55 -11.35
C LEU A 23 0.79 2.43 -12.32
N ALA A 24 0.34 1.32 -11.74
CA ALA A 24 -0.36 0.25 -12.43
C ALA A 24 -1.85 0.59 -12.62
N PRO A 25 -2.53 0.06 -13.66
CA PRO A 25 -2.06 -0.92 -14.65
C PRO A 25 -1.26 -0.33 -15.81
N GLU A 26 -1.13 1.00 -15.93
CA GLU A 26 -0.44 1.65 -17.05
C GLU A 26 1.05 1.29 -17.11
N GLN A 27 1.70 1.20 -15.94
CA GLN A 27 3.09 0.78 -15.78
C GLN A 27 3.19 -0.29 -14.67
N PRO A 28 2.97 -1.57 -15.02
CA PRO A 28 2.99 -2.66 -14.03
C PRO A 28 4.41 -2.93 -13.52
N PHE A 29 4.55 -3.88 -12.60
CA PHE A 29 5.85 -4.34 -12.08
C PHE A 29 6.83 -4.68 -13.23
N PRO A 30 8.11 -4.26 -13.19
CA PRO A 30 8.81 -3.65 -12.06
C PRO A 30 8.90 -2.13 -12.13
N CYS A 31 8.10 -1.43 -12.95
CA CYS A 31 8.30 0.00 -13.24
C CYS A 31 8.40 0.89 -11.99
N ALA A 32 7.49 0.71 -11.02
CA ALA A 32 7.52 1.46 -9.76
C ALA A 32 8.81 1.20 -8.95
N LEU A 33 9.26 -0.06 -8.90
CA LEU A 33 10.49 -0.46 -8.21
C LEU A 33 11.72 0.13 -8.89
N VAL A 34 11.81 0.01 -10.22
CA VAL A 34 12.89 0.61 -11.01
C VAL A 34 12.92 2.12 -10.82
N SER A 35 11.77 2.78 -10.84
CA SER A 35 11.67 4.24 -10.62
C SER A 35 12.14 4.64 -9.22
N LEU A 36 11.79 3.88 -8.17
CA LEU A 36 12.30 4.13 -6.83
C LEU A 36 13.83 3.96 -6.76
N LEU A 37 14.38 2.91 -7.37
CA LEU A 37 15.84 2.70 -7.42
C LEU A 37 16.54 3.82 -8.19
N GLN A 38 15.99 4.28 -9.32
CA GLN A 38 16.49 5.44 -10.05
C GLN A 38 16.46 6.71 -9.17
N ALA A 39 15.42 6.92 -8.38
CA ALA A 39 15.34 8.04 -7.46
C ALA A 39 16.44 7.95 -6.38
N LEU A 40 16.70 6.77 -5.81
CA LEU A 40 17.78 6.57 -4.84
C LEU A 40 19.16 6.87 -5.46
N ALA A 41 19.42 6.35 -6.66
CA ALA A 41 20.65 6.62 -7.39
C ALA A 41 20.81 8.11 -7.72
N PHE A 42 19.73 8.79 -8.09
CA PHE A 42 19.71 10.23 -8.32
C PHE A 42 20.02 11.00 -7.04
N LEU A 43 19.42 10.66 -5.90
CA LEU A 43 19.69 11.31 -4.62
C LEU A 43 21.16 11.19 -4.21
N HIS A 44 21.74 9.99 -4.39
CA HIS A 44 23.15 9.75 -4.14
C HIS A 44 24.03 10.62 -5.05
N LYS A 45 23.82 10.55 -6.37
CA LYS A 45 24.65 11.25 -7.35
C LYS A 45 24.51 12.77 -7.30
N ARG A 46 23.29 13.29 -7.13
CA ARG A 46 22.99 14.73 -7.27
C ARG A 46 23.14 15.51 -5.97
N TYR A 47 22.79 14.89 -4.84
CA TYR A 47 22.74 15.53 -3.53
C TYR A 47 23.75 14.95 -2.54
N GLY A 48 24.54 13.93 -2.93
CA GLY A 48 25.54 13.33 -2.05
C GLY A 48 24.92 12.59 -0.87
N VAL A 49 23.64 12.18 -0.97
CA VAL A 49 22.99 11.40 0.08
C VAL A 49 23.72 10.06 0.18
N SER A 50 24.41 9.84 1.29
CA SER A 50 25.20 8.62 1.54
C SER A 50 24.43 7.59 2.35
N ARG A 51 23.44 8.03 3.13
CA ARG A 51 22.63 7.19 4.02
C ARG A 51 21.21 7.75 4.12
N LEU A 52 20.21 6.88 4.11
CA LEU A 52 18.80 7.27 4.27
C LEU A 52 17.97 6.17 4.94
N VAL A 53 16.69 6.49 5.16
CA VAL A 53 15.65 5.55 5.60
C VAL A 53 14.58 5.51 4.53
N LEU A 54 14.04 4.32 4.26
CA LEU A 54 12.86 4.17 3.42
C LEU A 54 11.61 4.03 4.29
N LEU A 55 10.55 4.74 3.91
CA LEU A 55 9.24 4.65 4.54
C LEU A 55 8.19 4.57 3.44
N GLY A 56 7.28 3.62 3.55
CA GLY A 56 6.15 3.48 2.63
C GLY A 56 4.93 2.94 3.34
N ASP A 57 3.76 3.30 2.83
CA ASP A 57 2.46 2.91 3.37
C ASP A 57 1.65 2.10 2.35
N SER A 58 0.89 1.10 2.82
CA SER A 58 0.08 0.23 1.94
C SER A 58 0.90 -0.41 0.81
N ALA A 59 0.55 -0.19 -0.45
CA ALA A 59 1.36 -0.63 -1.60
C ALA A 59 2.78 -0.03 -1.59
N GLY A 60 2.96 1.19 -1.08
CA GLY A 60 4.25 1.82 -0.86
C GLY A 60 5.10 1.09 0.17
N GLY A 61 4.47 0.48 1.19
CA GLY A 61 5.14 -0.36 2.19
C GLY A 61 5.84 -1.56 1.56
N ASN A 62 5.16 -2.23 0.62
CA ASN A 62 5.78 -3.29 -0.20
C ASN A 62 6.90 -2.75 -1.09
N LEU A 63 6.67 -1.62 -1.75
CA LEU A 63 7.64 -1.02 -2.67
C LEU A 63 8.97 -0.69 -1.98
N VAL A 64 8.93 -0.09 -0.80
CA VAL A 64 10.15 0.24 -0.04
C VAL A 64 10.87 -1.00 0.48
N THR A 65 10.14 -2.04 0.89
CA THR A 65 10.76 -3.29 1.31
C THR A 65 11.40 -4.04 0.15
N MET A 66 10.78 -4.02 -1.04
CA MET A 66 11.37 -4.57 -2.26
C MET A 66 12.64 -3.81 -2.67
N ALA A 67 12.61 -2.47 -2.63
CA ALA A 67 13.79 -1.67 -2.91
C ALA A 67 14.93 -1.93 -1.90
N ALA A 68 14.59 -2.05 -0.61
CA ALA A 68 15.56 -2.43 0.43
C ALA A 68 16.19 -3.79 0.17
N ALA A 69 15.40 -4.79 -0.23
CA ALA A 69 15.91 -6.11 -0.61
C ALA A 69 16.88 -6.01 -1.80
N VAL A 70 16.45 -5.37 -2.89
CA VAL A 70 17.25 -5.26 -4.12
C VAL A 70 18.56 -4.52 -3.90
N VAL A 71 18.55 -3.39 -3.18
CA VAL A 71 19.77 -2.61 -2.91
C VAL A 71 20.73 -3.35 -1.99
N SER A 72 20.21 -4.15 -1.05
CA SER A 72 21.03 -4.89 -0.08
C SER A 72 21.57 -6.22 -0.62
N ASN A 73 21.07 -6.70 -1.76
CA ASN A 73 21.40 -8.01 -2.32
C ASN A 73 21.77 -7.86 -3.81
N PRO A 74 23.08 -7.82 -4.16
CA PRO A 74 23.53 -7.56 -5.54
C PRO A 74 23.00 -8.53 -6.59
N HIS A 75 22.73 -9.79 -6.22
CA HIS A 75 22.17 -10.79 -7.14
C HIS A 75 20.75 -10.42 -7.57
N LEU A 76 19.90 -9.90 -6.66
CA LEU A 76 18.56 -9.40 -6.98
C LEU A 76 18.62 -8.18 -7.91
N LEU A 77 19.57 -7.27 -7.69
CA LEU A 77 19.79 -6.13 -8.59
C LEU A 77 20.22 -6.60 -9.98
N SER A 78 21.16 -7.54 -10.06
CA SER A 78 21.61 -8.12 -11.33
C SER A 78 20.44 -8.77 -12.09
N GLU A 79 19.62 -9.56 -11.40
CA GLU A 79 18.44 -10.18 -12.00
C GLU A 79 17.43 -9.13 -12.49
N LEU A 80 17.12 -8.12 -11.66
CA LEU A 80 16.23 -7.04 -12.05
C LEU A 80 16.74 -6.31 -13.30
N THR A 81 18.05 -6.01 -13.36
CA THR A 81 18.68 -5.28 -14.48
C THR A 81 18.80 -6.08 -15.78
N SER A 82 18.61 -7.40 -15.73
CA SER A 82 18.46 -8.21 -16.93
C SER A 82 17.22 -7.79 -17.74
N TYR A 83 16.23 -7.18 -17.08
CA TYR A 83 15.05 -6.61 -17.71
C TYR A 83 15.32 -5.21 -18.27
N SER A 84 14.84 -4.94 -19.49
CA SER A 84 15.26 -3.80 -20.30
C SER A 84 15.10 -2.43 -19.63
N GLU A 85 14.04 -2.24 -18.86
CA GLU A 85 13.70 -0.98 -18.18
C GLU A 85 14.64 -0.68 -17.00
N ALA A 86 15.23 -1.73 -16.42
CA ALA A 86 16.13 -1.65 -15.27
C ALA A 86 17.62 -1.54 -15.67
N LYS A 87 17.98 -1.59 -16.95
CA LYS A 87 19.39 -1.46 -17.38
C LYS A 87 20.06 -0.16 -16.92
N SER A 88 19.26 0.90 -16.78
CA SER A 88 19.72 2.22 -16.30
C SER A 88 20.30 2.21 -14.88
N ILE A 89 19.94 1.23 -14.05
CA ILE A 89 20.37 1.13 -12.65
C ILE A 89 21.45 0.05 -12.41
N ALA A 90 21.92 -0.65 -13.45
CA ALA A 90 22.88 -1.75 -13.32
C ALA A 90 24.23 -1.34 -12.71
N SER A 91 24.70 -0.13 -13.03
CA SER A 91 25.95 0.44 -12.52
C SER A 91 25.72 1.59 -11.54
N ALA A 92 24.48 1.76 -11.06
CA ALA A 92 24.14 2.82 -10.15
C ALA A 92 24.73 2.56 -8.75
N GLN A 93 25.17 3.64 -8.11
CA GLN A 93 25.49 3.63 -6.69
C GLN A 93 24.27 4.13 -5.91
N PHE A 94 23.95 3.43 -4.83
CA PHE A 94 22.81 3.72 -3.98
C PHE A 94 23.30 4.24 -2.62
N PRO A 95 22.51 5.11 -1.95
CA PRO A 95 22.76 5.42 -0.55
C PRO A 95 22.60 4.16 0.30
N GLN A 96 23.31 4.09 1.41
CA GLN A 96 23.08 3.05 2.40
C GLN A 96 21.67 3.17 2.98
N ILE A 97 20.87 2.11 2.85
CA ILE A 97 19.56 2.04 3.50
C ILE A 97 19.80 1.62 4.93
N SER A 98 19.59 2.55 5.85
CA SER A 98 19.90 2.34 7.27
C SER A 98 18.79 1.66 8.05
N LYS A 99 17.55 1.97 7.71
CA LYS A 99 16.33 1.37 8.24
C LYS A 99 15.26 1.36 7.14
N CYS A 100 14.28 0.49 7.28
CA CYS A 100 13.11 0.43 6.42
C CYS A 100 11.84 0.39 7.28
N ILE A 101 10.79 1.10 6.86
CA ILE A 101 9.52 1.16 7.57
C ILE A 101 8.40 0.82 6.58
N SER A 102 7.63 -0.22 6.89
CA SER A 102 6.45 -0.61 6.15
C SER A 102 5.22 -0.38 7.01
N ALA A 103 4.44 0.63 6.65
CA ALA A 103 3.16 0.95 7.29
C ALA A 103 2.03 0.19 6.59
N TYR A 104 1.44 -0.76 7.29
CA TYR A 104 0.31 -1.60 6.87
C TYR A 104 0.49 -2.06 5.42
N GLY A 105 1.66 -2.64 5.14
CA GLY A 105 2.08 -2.99 3.78
C GLY A 105 1.37 -4.23 3.25
N LEU A 106 1.13 -4.26 1.94
CA LEU A 106 0.69 -5.46 1.22
C LEU A 106 1.91 -6.31 0.82
N LEU A 107 2.42 -7.10 1.76
CA LEU A 107 3.75 -7.72 1.72
C LEU A 107 3.79 -9.15 1.19
N ASP A 108 2.63 -9.78 1.02
CA ASP A 108 2.46 -11.11 0.44
C ASP A 108 1.28 -11.13 -0.54
N ARG A 109 1.09 -12.24 -1.28
CA ARG A 109 0.03 -12.41 -2.29
C ARG A 109 -1.17 -13.24 -1.85
N HIS A 110 -1.09 -13.92 -0.72
CA HIS A 110 -2.03 -14.97 -0.30
C HIS A 110 -2.99 -14.49 0.78
N SER A 111 -2.50 -13.77 1.79
CA SER A 111 -3.27 -13.36 2.98
C SER A 111 -4.45 -12.47 2.64
N GLY A 112 -4.29 -11.63 1.60
CA GLY A 112 -5.37 -10.78 1.09
C GLY A 112 -6.49 -11.56 0.39
N LEU A 113 -6.25 -12.81 -0.03
CA LEU A 113 -7.17 -13.61 -0.86
C LEU A 113 -7.96 -14.67 -0.08
N THR A 114 -7.45 -15.14 1.06
CA THR A 114 -7.99 -16.30 1.80
C THR A 114 -8.98 -15.92 2.91
N ARG A 115 -9.45 -14.66 2.96
CA ARG A 115 -10.35 -14.19 4.02
C ARG A 115 -11.77 -14.73 3.86
N SER A 116 -12.31 -15.25 4.97
CA SER A 116 -13.68 -15.75 5.06
C SER A 116 -14.69 -14.65 5.41
N GLY A 117 -15.96 -14.89 5.09
CA GLY A 117 -17.08 -13.97 5.32
C GLY A 117 -17.23 -12.88 4.25
N VAL A 118 -18.36 -12.17 4.26
CA VAL A 118 -18.72 -11.18 3.22
C VAL A 118 -17.67 -10.06 3.10
N ASN A 119 -17.24 -9.48 4.22
CA ASN A 119 -16.18 -8.47 4.23
C ASN A 119 -14.83 -9.03 3.79
N GLY A 120 -14.55 -10.31 4.08
CA GLY A 120 -13.36 -11.01 3.61
C GLY A 120 -13.37 -11.16 2.09
N TRP A 121 -14.50 -11.56 1.51
CA TRP A 121 -14.65 -11.71 0.07
C TRP A 121 -14.43 -10.39 -0.70
N PHE A 122 -14.98 -9.28 -0.21
CA PHE A 122 -14.73 -7.95 -0.82
C PHE A 122 -13.25 -7.57 -0.77
N CYS A 123 -12.58 -7.83 0.34
CA CYS A 123 -11.13 -7.63 0.45
C CYS A 123 -10.36 -8.50 -0.55
N SER A 124 -10.75 -9.77 -0.71
CA SER A 124 -10.13 -10.70 -1.66
C SER A 124 -10.29 -10.26 -3.11
N VAL A 125 -11.49 -9.81 -3.51
CA VAL A 125 -11.72 -9.27 -4.86
C VAL A 125 -10.84 -8.04 -5.11
N GLY A 126 -10.76 -7.15 -4.12
CA GLY A 126 -9.92 -5.96 -4.16
C GLY A 126 -8.43 -6.26 -4.28
N CYS A 127 -7.90 -7.12 -3.42
CA CYS A 127 -6.50 -7.54 -3.46
C CYS A 127 -6.16 -8.24 -4.79
N LYS A 128 -7.05 -9.13 -5.26
CA LYS A 128 -6.88 -9.80 -6.56
C LYS A 128 -6.84 -8.80 -7.72
N PHE A 129 -7.69 -7.78 -7.71
CA PHE A 129 -7.65 -6.71 -8.71
C PHE A 129 -6.32 -5.95 -8.68
N ILE A 130 -5.86 -5.55 -7.48
CA ILE A 130 -4.57 -4.87 -7.29
C ILE A 130 -3.43 -5.72 -7.83
N TYR A 131 -3.39 -7.02 -7.52
CA TYR A 131 -2.35 -7.92 -8.01
C TYR A 131 -2.41 -8.12 -9.53
N GLU A 132 -3.60 -8.25 -10.13
CA GLU A 132 -3.72 -8.38 -11.59
C GLU A 132 -3.31 -7.11 -12.32
N CYS A 133 -3.60 -5.92 -11.76
CA CYS A 133 -3.10 -4.66 -12.31
C CYS A 133 -1.58 -4.53 -12.16
N TYR A 134 -1.05 -4.90 -11.00
CA TYR A 134 0.37 -4.71 -10.69
C TYR A 134 1.27 -5.75 -11.35
N ARG A 135 0.82 -7.00 -11.52
CA ARG A 135 1.56 -8.07 -12.19
C ARG A 135 1.81 -7.71 -13.64
N SER A 136 3.07 -7.72 -14.06
CA SER A 136 3.40 -7.66 -15.48
C SER A 136 3.41 -9.03 -16.11
N ARG A 137 2.82 -9.13 -17.30
CA ARG A 137 2.91 -10.31 -18.17
C ARG A 137 4.15 -10.28 -19.07
N ALA A 138 4.84 -9.15 -19.11
CA ALA A 138 6.04 -8.96 -19.94
C ALA A 138 7.33 -9.36 -19.20
N VAL A 139 7.28 -9.51 -17.87
CA VAL A 139 8.43 -9.93 -17.06
C VAL A 139 8.38 -11.45 -16.89
N PRO A 140 9.38 -12.19 -17.37
CA PRO A 140 9.38 -13.65 -17.25
C PRO A 140 9.62 -14.09 -15.79
N ALA A 141 9.19 -15.32 -15.49
CA ALA A 141 9.56 -15.98 -14.25
C ALA A 141 11.08 -16.26 -14.21
N PRO A 142 11.71 -16.29 -13.03
CA PRO A 142 11.11 -16.19 -11.70
C PRO A 142 10.80 -14.75 -11.24
N LEU A 143 11.46 -13.73 -11.81
CA LEU A 143 11.30 -12.32 -11.43
C LEU A 143 9.85 -11.83 -11.49
N GLY A 144 9.13 -12.14 -12.57
CA GLY A 144 7.73 -11.70 -12.77
C GLY A 144 6.74 -12.25 -11.75
N ASN A 145 7.13 -13.27 -10.97
CA ASN A 145 6.30 -13.87 -9.91
C ASN A 145 6.72 -13.43 -8.51
N ARG A 146 7.81 -12.67 -8.37
CA ARG A 146 8.35 -12.21 -7.08
C ARG A 146 8.28 -10.70 -6.94
N PHE A 147 7.06 -10.19 -6.80
CA PHE A 147 6.77 -8.75 -6.72
C PHE A 147 6.34 -8.27 -5.33
N THR A 148 6.37 -9.17 -4.34
CA THR A 148 6.16 -8.85 -2.92
C THR A 148 7.36 -9.25 -2.06
N LEU A 149 7.52 -8.63 -0.89
CA LEU A 149 8.61 -8.96 0.05
C LEU A 149 8.60 -10.45 0.41
N CYS A 150 7.43 -11.01 0.73
CA CYS A 150 7.30 -12.41 1.11
C CYS A 150 7.69 -13.35 -0.04
N ASP A 151 7.45 -12.98 -1.31
CA ASP A 151 7.90 -13.80 -2.43
C ASP A 151 9.44 -13.92 -2.49
N LEU A 152 10.17 -12.87 -2.12
CA LEU A 152 11.64 -12.89 -2.04
C LEU A 152 12.14 -13.67 -0.82
N LEU A 153 11.47 -13.51 0.32
CA LEU A 153 11.77 -14.26 1.55
C LEU A 153 11.54 -15.76 1.35
N ASP A 154 10.40 -16.15 0.77
CA ASP A 154 10.04 -17.55 0.55
C ASP A 154 10.97 -18.23 -0.46
N ALA A 155 11.48 -17.47 -1.43
CA ALA A 155 12.51 -17.93 -2.36
C ALA A 155 13.92 -18.03 -1.72
N GLY A 156 14.13 -17.49 -0.52
CA GLY A 156 15.43 -17.50 0.16
C GLY A 156 16.47 -16.56 -0.46
N GLU A 157 16.03 -15.50 -1.15
CA GLU A 157 16.90 -14.59 -1.92
C GLU A 157 17.38 -13.38 -1.10
N ILE A 158 17.00 -13.29 0.17
CA ILE A 158 17.38 -12.17 1.04
C ILE A 158 18.43 -12.65 2.03
N GLU A 159 19.69 -12.31 1.77
CA GLU A 159 20.82 -12.57 2.66
C GLU A 159 21.03 -11.40 3.63
N ASN A 160 20.92 -10.18 3.11
CA ASN A 160 21.11 -8.95 3.87
C ASN A 160 19.85 -8.09 3.80
N PHE A 161 19.43 -7.54 4.94
CA PHE A 161 18.28 -6.65 5.00
C PHE A 161 18.49 -5.59 6.09
N PRO A 162 18.15 -4.31 5.84
CA PRO A 162 18.19 -3.29 6.88
C PRO A 162 17.18 -3.60 7.98
N GLU A 163 17.38 -3.01 9.16
CA GLU A 163 16.42 -3.13 10.25
C GLU A 163 15.03 -2.63 9.79
N LEU A 164 14.03 -3.50 9.87
CA LEU A 164 12.69 -3.26 9.34
C LEU A 164 11.68 -3.03 10.47
N PHE A 165 10.95 -1.93 10.43
CA PHE A 165 9.78 -1.73 11.27
C PHE A 165 8.49 -2.00 10.48
N LEU A 166 7.79 -3.08 10.86
CA LEU A 166 6.45 -3.41 10.41
C LEU A 166 5.43 -2.83 11.40
N LEU A 167 4.55 -1.96 10.93
CA LEU A 167 3.42 -1.48 11.72
C LEU A 167 2.10 -1.76 11.02
N ALA A 168 1.08 -2.23 11.73
CA ALA A 168 -0.21 -2.57 11.12
C ALA A 168 -1.40 -2.28 12.04
N GLY A 169 -2.55 -1.95 11.46
CA GLY A 169 -3.80 -1.81 12.20
C GLY A 169 -4.46 -3.17 12.43
N THR A 170 -4.91 -3.49 13.65
CA THR A 170 -5.53 -4.78 13.96
C THR A 170 -6.89 -5.01 13.28
N ALA A 171 -7.57 -3.95 12.84
CA ALA A 171 -8.77 -4.03 11.99
C ALA A 171 -8.49 -3.80 10.51
N ASP A 172 -7.22 -3.76 10.10
CA ASP A 172 -6.84 -3.67 8.70
C ASP A 172 -7.23 -4.97 7.96
N PRO A 173 -7.95 -4.89 6.83
CA PRO A 173 -8.24 -6.05 5.99
C PRO A 173 -6.99 -6.82 5.54
N ILE A 174 -5.84 -6.14 5.39
CA ILE A 174 -4.56 -6.74 5.00
C ILE A 174 -3.59 -6.92 6.17
N TYR A 175 -4.06 -6.81 7.43
CA TYR A 175 -3.26 -7.03 8.65
C TYR A 175 -2.43 -8.32 8.60
N GLU A 176 -3.06 -9.41 8.14
CA GLU A 176 -2.45 -10.73 8.06
C GLU A 176 -1.18 -10.73 7.17
N SER A 177 -1.11 -9.83 6.19
CA SER A 177 0.08 -9.67 5.35
C SER A 177 1.31 -9.23 6.12
N SER A 178 1.12 -8.35 7.11
CA SER A 178 2.20 -7.94 8.01
C SER A 178 2.59 -9.05 9.00
N VAL A 179 1.62 -9.87 9.43
CA VAL A 179 1.86 -11.03 10.30
C VAL A 179 2.71 -12.08 9.58
N VAL A 180 2.32 -12.45 8.35
CA VAL A 180 3.06 -13.40 7.51
C VAL A 180 4.46 -12.88 7.23
N ALA A 181 4.62 -11.60 6.87
CA ALA A 181 5.93 -11.01 6.66
C ALA A 181 6.82 -11.07 7.91
N SER A 182 6.28 -10.74 9.09
CA SER A 182 7.01 -10.84 10.36
C SER A 182 7.43 -12.29 10.66
N ALA A 183 6.55 -13.26 10.44
CA ALA A 183 6.86 -14.68 10.63
C ALA A 183 7.99 -15.14 9.68
N SER A 184 7.94 -14.75 8.40
CA SER A 184 9.00 -15.07 7.43
C SER A 184 10.32 -14.39 7.78
N LEU A 185 10.32 -13.12 8.18
CA LEU A 185 11.54 -12.42 8.63
C LEU A 185 12.15 -13.10 9.87
N HIS A 186 11.31 -13.52 10.82
CA HIS A 186 11.75 -14.26 12.00
C HIS A 186 12.38 -15.61 11.63
N LYS A 187 11.75 -16.37 10.72
CA LYS A 187 12.27 -17.65 10.22
C LYS A 187 13.69 -17.51 9.64
N TYR A 188 13.95 -16.45 8.89
CA TYR A 188 15.26 -16.18 8.29
C TYR A 188 16.19 -15.33 9.16
N GLN A 189 15.81 -15.05 10.42
CA GLN A 189 16.60 -14.29 11.39
C GLN A 189 17.01 -12.89 10.90
N LEU A 190 16.15 -12.27 10.08
CA LEU A 190 16.36 -10.92 9.56
C LEU A 190 15.92 -9.86 10.59
N PRO A 191 16.66 -8.75 10.75
CA PRO A 191 16.42 -7.76 11.79
C PRO A 191 15.09 -7.03 11.54
N HIS A 192 14.12 -7.21 12.44
CA HIS A 192 12.83 -6.55 12.33
C HIS A 192 12.17 -6.31 13.69
N VAL A 193 11.27 -5.34 13.71
CA VAL A 193 10.30 -5.06 14.77
C VAL A 193 8.92 -5.13 14.13
N PHE A 194 7.98 -5.85 14.75
CA PHE A 194 6.58 -5.86 14.33
C PHE A 194 5.71 -5.33 15.47
N LYS A 195 4.86 -4.34 15.17
CA LYS A 195 3.95 -3.74 16.15
C LYS A 195 2.56 -3.53 15.56
N SER A 196 1.54 -3.98 16.27
CA SER A 196 0.14 -3.81 15.89
C SER A 196 -0.53 -2.70 16.71
N TYR A 197 -1.47 -2.00 16.09
CA TYR A 197 -2.18 -0.87 16.70
C TYR A 197 -3.69 -1.08 16.58
N PRO A 198 -4.50 -0.64 17.57
CA PRO A 198 -5.96 -0.72 17.50
C PRO A 198 -6.53 0.28 16.48
N SER A 199 -6.33 -0.02 15.20
CA SER A 199 -6.59 0.88 14.07
C SER A 199 -6.99 0.13 12.80
N THR A 200 -7.40 0.87 11.77
CA THR A 200 -7.73 0.34 10.43
C THR A 200 -6.58 0.56 9.44
N HIS A 201 -6.78 0.17 8.18
CA HIS A 201 -5.85 0.49 7.09
C HIS A 201 -5.68 2.01 6.95
N GLY A 202 -4.50 2.48 6.52
CA GLY A 202 -4.28 3.89 6.17
C GLY A 202 -4.17 4.86 7.35
N PHE A 203 -4.09 4.38 8.59
CA PHE A 203 -4.23 5.24 9.77
C PHE A 203 -3.06 6.17 10.09
N LEU A 204 -1.90 6.02 9.44
CA LEU A 204 -0.70 6.77 9.78
C LEU A 204 -0.84 8.24 9.34
N GLY A 205 -0.60 9.17 10.27
CA GLY A 205 -0.49 10.60 9.94
C GLY A 205 -1.76 11.41 10.05
N PHE A 206 -2.90 10.83 10.45
CA PHE A 206 -4.09 11.62 10.73
C PHE A 206 -3.87 12.54 11.95
N PRO A 207 -4.05 13.87 11.83
CA PRO A 207 -3.92 14.78 12.95
C PRO A 207 -4.93 14.44 14.05
N ARG A 208 -4.50 14.51 15.31
CA ARG A 208 -5.39 14.30 16.47
C ARG A 208 -6.61 15.21 16.42
N ASP A 209 -6.44 16.44 15.95
CA ASP A 209 -7.48 17.47 15.91
C ASP A 209 -8.57 17.20 14.85
N TRP A 210 -8.36 16.24 13.95
CA TRP A 210 -9.35 15.84 12.96
C TRP A 210 -10.42 14.91 13.53
N PHE A 211 -10.25 14.47 14.78
CA PHE A 211 -11.21 13.63 15.48
C PHE A 211 -12.01 14.49 16.49
N PRO A 212 -13.35 14.44 16.44
CA PRO A 212 -14.19 15.20 17.37
C PRO A 212 -13.82 14.91 18.84
N CYS A 213 -13.66 15.94 19.65
CA CYS A 213 -13.47 15.80 21.11
C CYS A 213 -14.62 15.05 21.82
N SER A 214 -15.75 14.86 21.12
CA SER A 214 -16.94 14.15 21.60
C SER A 214 -16.89 12.63 21.40
N ILE A 215 -15.83 12.06 20.81
CA ILE A 215 -15.65 10.60 20.77
C ILE A 215 -15.36 10.11 22.20
N PRO A 216 -16.17 9.17 22.75
CA PRO A 216 -15.95 8.65 24.10
C PRO A 216 -14.52 8.11 24.27
N GLN A 217 -13.93 8.23 25.47
CA GLN A 217 -12.58 7.73 25.74
C GLN A 217 -12.39 6.23 25.42
N SER A 218 -13.47 5.44 25.46
CA SER A 218 -13.49 4.03 25.04
C SER A 218 -13.34 3.81 23.53
N ASP A 219 -13.61 4.82 22.69
CA ASP A 219 -13.52 4.78 21.22
C ASP A 219 -12.31 5.57 20.67
N ASN A 220 -11.44 6.10 21.54
CA ASN A 220 -10.24 6.86 21.18
C ASN A 220 -9.07 5.98 20.66
N GLY A 221 -9.31 4.71 20.34
CA GLY A 221 -8.30 3.78 19.86
C GLY A 221 -7.61 4.26 18.57
N PHE A 222 -8.39 4.74 17.59
CA PHE A 222 -7.85 5.14 16.28
C PHE A 222 -6.98 6.42 16.31
N PRO A 223 -7.41 7.55 16.90
CA PRO A 223 -6.58 8.76 16.98
C PRO A 223 -5.32 8.55 17.81
N ARG A 224 -5.43 7.76 18.90
CA ARG A 224 -4.31 7.42 19.76
C ARG A 224 -3.33 6.50 19.04
N ALA A 225 -3.82 5.48 18.32
CA ALA A 225 -3.01 4.60 17.49
C ALA A 225 -2.17 5.38 16.46
N CYS A 226 -2.75 6.39 15.80
CA CYS A 226 -2.01 7.23 14.86
C CYS A 226 -0.82 7.96 15.53
N VAL A 227 -1.07 8.61 16.67
CA VAL A 227 -0.04 9.35 17.40
C VAL A 227 1.04 8.40 17.93
N ASP A 228 0.62 7.29 18.55
CA ASP A 228 1.53 6.28 19.10
C ASP A 228 2.40 5.69 17.99
N ALA A 229 1.82 5.36 16.82
CA ALA A 229 2.57 4.83 15.68
C ALA A 229 3.62 5.81 15.15
N ILE A 230 3.28 7.11 15.05
CA ILE A 230 4.25 8.13 14.64
C ILE A 230 5.38 8.25 15.68
N GLN A 231 5.06 8.26 16.97
CA GLN A 231 6.07 8.32 18.03
C GLN A 231 6.99 7.10 18.00
N ASP A 232 6.43 5.91 17.83
CA ASP A 232 7.18 4.67 17.71
C ASP A 232 8.09 4.66 16.49
N VAL A 233 7.62 5.15 15.35
CA VAL A 233 8.47 5.30 14.15
C VAL A 233 9.61 6.25 14.45
N LEU A 234 9.36 7.41 15.07
CA LEU A 234 10.40 8.36 15.43
C LEU A 234 11.42 7.77 16.43
N SER A 235 10.96 6.99 17.41
CA SER A 235 11.84 6.25 18.34
C SER A 235 12.67 5.21 17.61
N PHE A 236 12.06 4.46 16.68
CA PHE A 236 12.74 3.51 15.83
C PHE A 236 13.83 4.20 14.99
N LEU A 237 13.56 5.38 14.40
CA LEU A 237 14.56 6.16 13.67
C LEU A 237 15.76 6.55 14.54
N ARG A 238 15.55 6.82 15.83
CA ARG A 238 16.61 7.13 16.81
C ARG A 238 17.30 5.89 17.38
N SER A 239 16.93 4.68 16.94
CA SER A 239 17.39 3.41 17.52
C SER A 239 17.07 3.28 19.01
N GLU A 240 15.99 3.94 19.46
CA GLU A 240 15.45 3.77 20.80
C GLU A 240 14.58 2.52 20.86
N LYS A 241 14.41 1.95 22.05
CA LYS A 241 13.55 0.79 22.25
C LYS A 241 12.09 1.18 21.94
N VAL A 242 11.51 0.58 20.92
CA VAL A 242 10.07 0.70 20.65
C VAL A 242 9.34 -0.11 21.74
N PRO A 243 8.43 0.51 22.52
CA PRO A 243 7.68 -0.20 23.55
C PRO A 243 6.87 -1.34 22.93
N GLU A 244 6.90 -2.52 23.56
CA GLU A 244 5.94 -3.58 23.23
C GLU A 244 4.54 -3.12 23.67
N ILE A 245 3.57 -3.12 22.75
CA ILE A 245 2.17 -2.96 23.19
C ILE A 245 1.78 -4.25 23.89
N THR A 246 1.43 -4.11 25.16
CA THR A 246 0.86 -5.16 25.98
C THR A 246 -0.52 -5.49 25.42
N ASN A 247 -0.63 -6.56 24.64
CA ASN A 247 -1.87 -7.23 24.22
C ASN A 247 -3.08 -6.30 24.00
N ALA A 248 -3.06 -5.48 22.95
CA ALA A 248 -4.32 -4.97 22.42
C ALA A 248 -5.10 -6.18 21.88
N LYS A 249 -6.12 -6.62 22.62
CA LYS A 249 -7.02 -7.69 22.16
C LYS A 249 -7.61 -7.26 20.81
N LEU A 250 -7.81 -8.23 19.91
CA LEU A 250 -8.26 -8.09 18.52
C LEU A 250 -9.64 -7.36 18.31
N TYR A 251 -10.19 -6.67 19.32
CA TYR A 251 -11.60 -6.26 19.39
C TYR A 251 -11.89 -4.92 20.09
N ASP A 252 -10.93 -4.02 20.27
CA ASP A 252 -11.20 -2.68 20.85
C ASP A 252 -11.49 -1.59 19.80
N ILE A 253 -12.00 -1.97 18.62
CA ILE A 253 -12.35 -1.02 17.55
C ILE A 253 -13.84 -1.14 17.29
N SER A 254 -14.55 -0.01 17.38
CA SER A 254 -16.00 0.05 17.18
C SER A 254 -16.42 -0.60 15.85
N LEU A 255 -17.63 -1.18 15.82
CA LEU A 255 -18.21 -1.75 14.60
C LEU A 255 -18.23 -0.71 13.46
N ILE A 256 -18.46 0.56 13.80
CA ILE A 256 -18.47 1.68 12.85
C ILE A 256 -17.10 1.86 12.20
N SER A 257 -16.02 1.91 12.99
CA SER A 257 -14.66 2.04 12.46
C SER A 257 -14.26 0.84 11.58
N ARG A 258 -14.70 -0.38 11.91
CA ARG A 258 -14.53 -1.56 11.05
C ARG A 258 -15.26 -1.44 9.72
N ILE A 259 -16.49 -0.90 9.72
CA ILE A 259 -17.27 -0.65 8.51
C ILE A 259 -16.58 0.42 7.65
N TYR A 260 -16.07 1.51 8.26
CA TYR A 260 -15.32 2.54 7.53
C TYR A 260 -14.05 1.99 6.87
N GLY A 261 -13.24 1.21 7.58
CA GLY A 261 -12.04 0.60 6.99
C GLY A 261 -12.36 -0.37 5.84
N ALA A 262 -13.43 -1.15 5.97
CA ALA A 262 -13.93 -1.99 4.87
C ALA A 262 -14.48 -1.16 3.70
N PHE A 263 -15.12 -0.02 3.97
CA PHE A 263 -15.66 0.89 2.97
C PHE A 263 -14.56 1.63 2.20
N GLU A 264 -13.49 2.05 2.86
CA GLU A 264 -12.30 2.66 2.21
C GLU A 264 -11.65 1.69 1.22
N MET A 265 -11.45 0.43 1.61
CA MET A 265 -10.95 -0.60 0.69
C MET A 265 -11.92 -0.89 -0.46
N ASN A 266 -13.24 -0.86 -0.22
CA ASN A 266 -14.25 -1.01 -1.28
C ASN A 266 -14.30 0.16 -2.26
N LEU A 267 -14.01 1.39 -1.80
CA LEU A 267 -13.88 2.59 -2.64
C LEU A 267 -12.61 2.56 -3.46
N LEU A 268 -11.47 2.20 -2.85
CA LEU A 268 -10.17 2.08 -3.53
C LEU A 268 -10.18 1.03 -4.64
N THR A 269 -11.02 0.00 -4.50
CA THR A 269 -11.13 -1.12 -5.45
C THR A 269 -12.28 -0.98 -6.44
N GLY A 270 -13.06 0.11 -6.36
CA GLY A 270 -14.23 0.35 -7.21
C GLY A 270 -15.40 -0.62 -7.01
N GLY A 271 -15.34 -1.49 -5.98
CA GLY A 271 -16.36 -2.49 -5.70
C GLY A 271 -17.71 -1.87 -5.37
N SER A 272 -17.73 -0.76 -4.64
CA SER A 272 -18.96 -0.01 -4.33
C SER A 272 -19.60 0.61 -5.57
N LEU A 273 -18.81 1.12 -6.52
CA LEU A 273 -19.32 1.63 -7.81
C LEU A 273 -19.89 0.49 -8.66
N ALA A 274 -19.22 -0.66 -8.69
CA ALA A 274 -19.65 -1.81 -9.45
C ALA A 274 -20.91 -2.46 -8.85
N LEU A 275 -21.03 -2.56 -7.52
CA LEU A 275 -22.27 -3.00 -6.83
C LEU A 275 -23.42 -2.01 -7.03
N CYS A 276 -23.16 -0.70 -6.89
CA CYS A 276 -24.18 0.31 -7.15
C CYS A 276 -24.65 0.27 -8.61
N TRP A 277 -23.75 -0.01 -9.55
CA TRP A 277 -24.13 -0.23 -10.94
C TRP A 277 -24.91 -1.53 -11.15
N LEU A 278 -24.52 -2.63 -10.52
CA LEU A 278 -25.22 -3.91 -10.63
C LEU A 278 -26.66 -3.84 -10.11
N PHE A 279 -26.86 -3.27 -8.93
CA PHE A 279 -28.16 -3.28 -8.27
C PHE A 279 -29.07 -2.13 -8.71
N PHE A 280 -28.49 -1.00 -9.12
CA PHE A 280 -29.24 0.25 -9.35
C PHE A 280 -28.87 0.94 -10.66
N GLY A 281 -28.08 0.28 -11.52
CA GLY A 281 -27.67 0.81 -12.82
C GLY A 281 -26.89 2.11 -12.75
N ARG A 282 -26.97 2.88 -13.83
CA ARG A 282 -26.28 4.17 -14.00
C ARG A 282 -26.71 5.20 -12.94
N TRP A 283 -27.94 5.08 -12.45
CA TRP A 283 -28.53 5.94 -11.42
C TRP A 283 -28.00 5.64 -10.03
N GLY A 284 -27.76 4.37 -9.70
CA GLY A 284 -27.07 4.00 -8.45
C GLY A 284 -25.68 4.58 -8.33
N VAL A 285 -24.92 4.51 -9.42
CA VAL A 285 -23.60 5.14 -9.51
C VAL A 285 -23.71 6.64 -9.34
N ALA A 286 -24.66 7.29 -10.02
CA ALA A 286 -24.89 8.72 -9.89
C ALA A 286 -25.30 9.12 -8.46
N MET A 287 -26.15 8.34 -7.79
CA MET A 287 -26.56 8.58 -6.40
C MET A 287 -25.41 8.36 -5.42
N LEU A 288 -24.56 7.35 -5.63
CA LEU A 288 -23.33 7.18 -4.83
C LEU A 288 -22.40 8.38 -5.03
N TYR A 289 -22.25 8.87 -6.26
CA TYR A 289 -21.48 10.08 -6.57
C TYR A 289 -22.06 11.33 -5.90
N VAL A 290 -23.38 11.52 -5.95
CA VAL A 290 -24.07 12.64 -5.30
C VAL A 290 -23.97 12.51 -3.78
N TRP A 291 -24.11 11.32 -3.22
CA TRP A 291 -23.95 11.06 -1.79
C TRP A 291 -22.51 11.31 -1.34
N LEU A 292 -21.51 10.84 -2.08
CA LEU A 292 -20.10 11.18 -1.86
C LEU A 292 -19.89 12.70 -1.93
N LEU A 293 -20.50 13.40 -2.91
CA LEU A 293 -20.44 14.85 -3.03
C LEU A 293 -21.09 15.57 -1.83
N VAL A 294 -22.25 15.09 -1.36
CA VAL A 294 -23.01 15.67 -0.24
C VAL A 294 -22.30 15.42 1.10
N VAL A 295 -21.74 14.22 1.30
CA VAL A 295 -20.87 13.91 2.46
C VAL A 295 -19.62 14.79 2.42
N THR A 296 -19.07 15.02 1.24
CA THR A 296 -17.92 15.92 1.01
C THR A 296 -18.25 17.39 1.29
N LEU A 297 -19.48 17.84 0.98
CA LEU A 297 -19.95 19.22 1.17
C LEU A 297 -20.49 19.51 2.59
N SER A 298 -20.93 18.51 3.34
CA SER A 298 -21.54 18.64 4.67
C SER A 298 -20.54 18.72 5.84
N GLY A 299 -19.23 18.86 5.56
CA GLY A 299 -18.21 19.13 6.58
C GLY A 299 -17.64 17.90 7.29
N ALA A 300 -18.11 16.67 6.98
CA ALA A 300 -17.42 15.43 7.35
C ALA A 300 -16.16 15.26 6.45
N SER A 301 -15.12 16.00 6.81
CA SER A 301 -13.96 16.26 5.97
C SER A 301 -13.02 15.06 5.86
N VAL A 302 -13.09 14.31 4.76
CA VAL A 302 -11.98 13.46 4.27
C VAL A 302 -11.74 13.57 2.75
N PHE A 303 -12.71 14.01 1.94
CA PHE A 303 -12.66 13.76 0.49
C PHE A 303 -12.35 14.95 -0.46
N VAL A 304 -12.15 16.17 0.03
CA VAL A 304 -11.93 17.35 -0.87
C VAL A 304 -10.49 17.45 -1.43
N LEU A 305 -9.49 16.81 -0.82
CA LEU A 305 -8.08 16.98 -1.24
C LEU A 305 -7.61 16.02 -2.34
N SER A 306 -8.44 15.05 -2.76
CA SER A 306 -8.13 14.10 -3.83
C SER A 306 -8.48 14.60 -5.25
N HIS A 307 -9.17 15.74 -5.38
CA HIS A 307 -9.78 16.15 -6.66
C HIS A 307 -9.07 17.29 -7.43
N ARG A 308 -7.87 17.74 -7.02
CA ARG A 308 -7.07 18.69 -7.82
C ARG A 308 -6.24 18.05 -8.95
N LYS A 309 -6.41 16.75 -9.22
CA LYS A 309 -5.98 16.08 -10.46
C LYS A 309 -7.19 15.66 -11.31
N LEU A 310 -8.20 16.52 -11.48
CA LEU A 310 -8.94 16.49 -12.75
C LEU A 310 -7.95 16.99 -13.80
N PRO A 311 -7.50 16.17 -14.76
CA PRO A 311 -6.84 16.73 -15.91
C PRO A 311 -7.84 17.66 -16.57
N GLN A 312 -7.41 18.85 -16.97
CA GLN A 312 -8.18 19.73 -17.87
C GLN A 312 -8.44 19.07 -19.25
N HIS A 313 -8.08 17.81 -19.42
CA HIS A 313 -8.43 16.94 -20.52
C HIS A 313 -9.21 15.74 -19.99
N GLY A 314 -10.45 15.58 -20.48
CA GLY A 314 -11.37 14.47 -20.15
C GLY A 314 -10.84 13.09 -20.56
N ILE A 315 -9.81 12.62 -19.87
CA ILE A 315 -9.17 11.33 -20.07
C ILE A 315 -9.13 10.63 -18.71
N TYR A 316 -10.30 10.24 -18.21
CA TYR A 316 -10.36 8.89 -17.62
C TYR A 316 -10.06 7.98 -18.80
N SER A 317 -8.83 7.47 -18.86
CA SER A 317 -8.36 6.79 -20.06
C SER A 317 -9.33 5.66 -20.41
N ARG A 318 -9.71 5.58 -21.69
CA ARG A 318 -10.43 4.44 -22.27
C ARG A 318 -9.81 3.08 -21.87
N ASN A 319 -8.57 3.06 -21.36
CA ASN A 319 -7.83 1.88 -20.94
C ASN A 319 -8.15 1.42 -19.51
N TYR A 320 -8.48 2.32 -18.57
CA TYR A 320 -8.88 1.94 -17.20
C TYR A 320 -10.14 1.05 -17.21
N TRP A 321 -11.14 1.45 -18.00
CA TRP A 321 -12.37 0.67 -18.19
C TRP A 321 -12.16 -0.62 -19.00
N LYS A 322 -11.21 -0.65 -19.95
CA LYS A 322 -10.85 -1.87 -20.71
C LYS A 322 -10.24 -2.96 -19.83
N THR A 323 -9.63 -2.61 -18.70
CA THR A 323 -9.06 -3.58 -17.76
C THR A 323 -10.08 -4.01 -16.71
N ILE A 324 -10.82 -3.05 -16.14
CA ILE A 324 -11.81 -3.32 -15.08
C ILE A 324 -13.01 -4.09 -15.59
N TYR A 325 -13.56 -3.73 -16.76
CA TYR A 325 -14.81 -4.31 -17.24
C TYR A 325 -14.69 -5.81 -17.54
N PRO A 326 -13.68 -6.31 -18.29
CA PRO A 326 -13.52 -7.74 -18.52
C PRO A 326 -13.18 -8.53 -17.24
N TYR A 327 -12.46 -7.90 -16.29
CA TYR A 327 -12.12 -8.52 -15.00
C TYR A 327 -13.38 -8.71 -14.14
N LEU A 328 -14.13 -7.64 -13.89
CA LEU A 328 -15.38 -7.70 -13.12
C LEU A 328 -16.39 -8.62 -13.81
N HIS A 329 -16.47 -8.58 -15.15
CA HIS A 329 -17.36 -9.46 -15.90
C HIS A 329 -16.98 -10.94 -15.74
N ARG A 330 -15.70 -11.30 -15.85
CA ARG A 330 -15.24 -12.68 -15.68
C ARG A 330 -15.45 -13.19 -14.26
N GLU A 331 -15.19 -12.38 -13.26
CA GLU A 331 -15.30 -12.78 -11.85
C GLU A 331 -16.75 -12.89 -11.38
N TRP A 332 -17.66 -12.06 -11.91
CA TRP A 332 -19.06 -12.03 -11.46
C TRP A 332 -19.99 -12.86 -12.33
N PHE A 333 -19.67 -13.06 -13.61
CA PHE A 333 -20.54 -13.74 -14.58
C PHE A 333 -19.89 -14.94 -15.26
N GLY A 334 -18.65 -15.29 -14.91
CA GLY A 334 -17.87 -16.31 -15.59
C GLY A 334 -17.21 -15.80 -16.88
N ALA A 335 -16.24 -16.56 -17.42
CA ALA A 335 -15.59 -16.20 -18.67
C ALA A 335 -16.62 -16.26 -19.82
N PRO A 336 -16.78 -15.20 -20.63
CA PRO A 336 -17.59 -15.31 -21.82
C PRO A 336 -16.92 -16.31 -22.76
N GLU A 337 -17.69 -17.27 -23.30
CA GLU A 337 -17.29 -17.97 -24.51
C GLU A 337 -16.96 -16.89 -25.56
N LEU A 338 -15.73 -16.89 -26.06
CA LEU A 338 -15.26 -15.96 -27.08
C LEU A 338 -16.08 -16.14 -28.36
N GLN A 339 -17.24 -15.49 -28.45
CA GLN A 339 -17.79 -15.08 -29.73
C GLN A 339 -17.20 -13.72 -30.08
N SER A 340 -16.54 -13.68 -31.24
CA SER A 340 -15.81 -12.57 -31.82
C SER A 340 -16.54 -11.23 -31.72
N ALA A 341 -16.08 -10.34 -30.84
CA ALA A 341 -16.50 -8.94 -30.81
C ALA A 341 -15.59 -8.10 -31.72
N ALA A 342 -15.81 -8.22 -33.03
CA ALA A 342 -15.58 -7.11 -33.94
C ALA A 342 -16.82 -6.21 -33.88
N ASN A 343 -16.61 -4.90 -33.73
CA ASN A 343 -17.58 -3.81 -33.57
C ASN A 343 -18.02 -3.54 -32.13
N PHE A 344 -17.32 -2.61 -31.45
CA PHE A 344 -17.87 -1.36 -30.89
C PHE A 344 -16.76 -0.46 -30.32
#